data_AF-A0A9W3JNV5-F1
#
_entry.id   AF-A0A9W3JNV5-F1
#
_cell.length_a   1.000
_cell.length_b   1.000
_cell.length_c   1.000
_cell.angle_alpha   90.00
_cell.angle_beta   90.00
_cell.angle_gamma   90.00
#
_symmetry.space_group_name_H-M   'P 1'
#
loop_
_entity.id
_entity.type
_entity.pdbx_description
1 polymer ?
#
loop_
_entity_poly.entity_id
_entity_poly.type
_entity_poly.pdbx_seq_one_letter_code
_entity_poly.pdbx_strand_id
1 'polypeptide(L)'
;MNLQEDIQSIKRYVVRLEEQGKTELEILKAIYKWGTQAVIAEVLNINIRRLKYLSKKYGLKKNDSSRITRRCTHCGEEQSLSNFDVVYEKGKLRNKRVCYACQRDYYRTKYMHRVIVENWEKEQIKREINIKEYELEVLKELLK
;
A
#
# COMPACT_ATOMS: atom_id res chain seq x y z
N MET A 1 1.42 -8.20 1.10
CA MET A 1 0.18 -8.36 1.91
C MET A 1 -0.27 -9.80 1.78
N ASN A 2 -0.53 -10.48 2.90
CA ASN A 2 -0.90 -11.88 2.94
C ASN A 2 -2.43 -12.02 2.81
N LEU A 3 -2.92 -12.35 1.61
CA LEU A 3 -4.35 -12.43 1.28
C LEU A 3 -5.13 -13.33 2.25
N GLN A 4 -4.46 -14.33 2.81
CA GLN A 4 -5.05 -15.33 3.70
C GLN A 4 -5.32 -14.77 5.10
N GLU A 5 -4.46 -13.87 5.59
CA GLU A 5 -4.66 -13.14 6.85
C GLU A 5 -5.82 -12.15 6.74
N ASP A 6 -5.94 -11.47 5.60
CA ASP A 6 -7.04 -10.54 5.31
C ASP A 6 -8.40 -11.26 5.31
N ILE A 7 -8.49 -12.43 4.68
CA ILE A 7 -9.71 -13.27 4.66
C ILE A 7 -10.12 -13.66 6.09
N GLN A 8 -9.17 -14.12 6.92
CA GLN A 8 -9.46 -14.51 8.30
C GLN A 8 -9.94 -13.33 9.15
N SER A 9 -9.34 -12.16 8.98
CA SER A 9 -9.75 -10.93 9.67
C SER A 9 -11.20 -10.56 9.34
N ILE A 10 -11.56 -10.58 8.04
CA ILE A 10 -12.93 -10.26 7.61
C ILE A 10 -13.92 -11.32 8.13
N LYS A 11 -13.57 -12.61 8.13
CA LYS A 11 -14.43 -13.67 8.70
C LYS A 11 -14.75 -13.42 10.18
N ARG A 12 -13.74 -13.08 11.00
CA ARG A 12 -13.95 -12.75 12.42
C ARG A 12 -14.86 -11.53 12.60
N TYR A 13 -14.74 -10.55 11.72
CA TYR A 13 -15.59 -9.36 11.74
C TYR A 13 -17.05 -9.67 11.37
N VAL A 14 -17.28 -10.53 10.37
CA VAL A 14 -18.63 -10.99 9.99
C VAL A 14 -19.31 -11.71 11.15
N VAL A 15 -18.63 -12.66 11.80
CA VAL A 15 -19.18 -13.38 12.96
C VAL A 15 -19.64 -12.40 14.05
N ARG A 16 -18.83 -11.37 14.35
CA ARG A 16 -19.21 -10.34 15.33
C ARG A 16 -20.46 -9.56 14.93
N LEU A 17 -20.65 -9.27 13.64
CA LEU A 17 -21.84 -8.58 13.16
C LEU A 17 -23.08 -9.47 13.25
N GLU A 18 -22.93 -10.77 12.97
CA GLU A 18 -23.99 -11.75 13.13
C GLU A 18 -24.42 -11.88 14.60
N GLU A 19 -23.46 -11.93 15.53
CA GLU A 19 -23.71 -11.91 16.98
C GLU A 19 -24.43 -10.63 17.45
N GLN A 20 -24.19 -9.51 16.77
CA GLN A 20 -24.89 -8.23 17.00
C GLN A 20 -26.29 -8.17 16.37
N GLY A 21 -26.76 -9.25 15.75
CA GLY A 21 -28.07 -9.32 15.10
C GLY A 21 -28.17 -8.49 13.82
N LYS A 22 -27.04 -8.21 13.16
CA LYS A 22 -27.04 -7.44 11.90
C LYS A 22 -27.67 -8.25 10.77
N THR A 23 -28.43 -7.55 9.94
CA THR A 23 -29.09 -8.15 8.76
C THR A 23 -28.07 -8.46 7.65
N GLU A 24 -28.43 -9.37 6.73
CA GLU A 24 -27.60 -9.72 5.55
C GLU A 24 -27.18 -8.47 4.75
N LEU A 25 -28.08 -7.49 4.66
CA LEU A 25 -27.82 -6.20 4.01
C LEU A 25 -26.75 -5.38 4.74
N GLU A 26 -26.85 -5.27 6.07
CA GLU A 26 -25.90 -4.49 6.87
C GLU A 26 -24.50 -5.12 6.84
N ILE A 27 -24.44 -6.45 6.99
CA ILE A 27 -23.19 -7.20 6.89
C ILE A 27 -22.56 -6.98 5.52
N LEU A 28 -23.34 -7.15 4.44
CA LEU A 28 -22.87 -6.91 3.09
C LEU A 28 -22.37 -5.48 2.91
N LYS A 29 -23.12 -4.45 3.32
CA LYS A 29 -22.68 -3.05 3.22
C LYS A 29 -21.37 -2.78 3.96
N ALA A 30 -21.17 -3.42 5.13
CA ALA A 30 -19.98 -3.26 5.93
C ALA A 30 -18.74 -3.85 5.22
N ILE A 31 -18.85 -5.07 4.70
CA ILE A 31 -17.70 -5.80 4.12
C ILE A 31 -17.49 -5.52 2.63
N TYR A 32 -18.48 -4.99 1.91
CA TYR A 32 -18.38 -4.76 0.44
C TYR A 32 -17.26 -3.80 0.06
N LYS A 33 -16.78 -2.99 1.02
CA LYS A 33 -15.66 -2.05 0.82
C LYS A 33 -14.28 -2.67 1.04
N TRP A 34 -14.21 -3.88 1.61
CA TRP A 34 -12.99 -4.48 2.17
C TRP A 34 -12.32 -5.50 1.24
N GLY A 35 -12.95 -5.86 0.12
CA GLY A 35 -12.39 -6.87 -0.78
C GLY A 35 -13.13 -7.01 -2.11
N THR A 36 -12.64 -7.94 -2.93
CA THR A 36 -13.29 -8.30 -4.20
C THR A 36 -14.53 -9.15 -3.96
N GLN A 37 -15.39 -9.29 -4.98
CA GLN A 37 -16.54 -10.20 -4.91
C GLN A 37 -16.15 -11.66 -4.67
N ALA A 38 -14.96 -12.09 -5.10
CA ALA A 38 -14.47 -13.44 -4.81
C ALA A 38 -14.17 -13.60 -3.32
N VAL A 39 -13.42 -12.65 -2.74
CA VAL A 39 -13.09 -12.64 -1.31
C VAL A 39 -14.35 -12.58 -0.45
N ILE A 40 -15.29 -11.68 -0.79
CA ILE A 40 -16.55 -11.55 -0.03
C ILE A 40 -17.40 -12.82 -0.15
N ALA A 41 -17.44 -13.46 -1.32
CA ALA A 41 -18.18 -14.71 -1.50
C ALA A 41 -17.57 -15.85 -0.66
N GLU A 42 -16.25 -15.91 -0.59
CA GLU A 42 -15.52 -16.88 0.24
C GLU A 42 -15.71 -16.62 1.74
N VAL A 43 -15.68 -15.36 2.17
CA VAL A 43 -15.93 -14.95 3.56
C VAL A 43 -17.33 -15.36 4.01
N LEU A 44 -18.34 -15.06 3.20
CA LEU A 44 -19.75 -15.36 3.50
C LEU A 44 -20.14 -16.81 3.21
N ASN A 45 -19.21 -17.62 2.67
CA ASN A 45 -19.48 -18.98 2.21
C ASN A 45 -20.71 -19.08 1.27
N ILE A 46 -20.84 -18.13 0.32
CA ILE A 46 -21.91 -18.09 -0.67
C ILE A 46 -21.37 -18.19 -2.09
N ASN A 47 -22.21 -18.64 -3.02
CA ASN A 47 -21.87 -18.63 -4.44
C ASN A 47 -21.67 -17.18 -4.95
N ILE A 48 -20.63 -16.95 -5.74
CA ILE A 48 -20.34 -15.64 -6.33
C ILE A 48 -21.50 -15.09 -7.19
N ARG A 49 -22.33 -15.95 -7.80
CA ARG A 49 -23.55 -15.55 -8.51
C ARG A 49 -24.60 -14.96 -7.56
N ARG A 50 -24.77 -15.56 -6.37
CA ARG A 50 -25.66 -15.03 -5.33
C ARG A 50 -25.16 -13.67 -4.86
N LEU A 51 -23.85 -13.52 -4.62
CA LEU A 51 -23.27 -12.23 -4.24
C LEU A 51 -23.50 -11.15 -5.31
N LYS A 52 -23.35 -11.48 -6.61
CA LYS A 52 -23.64 -10.54 -7.70
C LYS A 52 -25.10 -10.10 -7.71
N TYR A 53 -26.03 -11.03 -7.48
CA TYR A 53 -27.45 -10.72 -7.34
C TYR A 53 -27.71 -9.78 -6.15
N LEU A 54 -27.18 -10.09 -4.97
CA LEU A 54 -27.36 -9.26 -3.76
C LEU A 54 -26.75 -7.87 -3.92
N SER A 55 -25.57 -7.78 -4.54
CA SER A 55 -24.96 -6.49 -4.89
C SER A 55 -25.85 -5.63 -5.77
N LYS A 56 -26.47 -6.23 -6.79
CA LYS A 56 -27.41 -5.52 -7.68
C LYS A 56 -28.69 -5.13 -6.93
N LYS A 57 -29.28 -6.06 -6.18
CA LYS A 57 -30.50 -5.87 -5.38
C LYS A 57 -30.36 -4.71 -4.39
N TYR A 58 -29.21 -4.59 -3.76
CA TYR A 58 -28.95 -3.61 -2.71
C TYR A 58 -28.17 -2.37 -3.16
N GLY A 59 -27.92 -2.22 -4.47
CA GLY A 59 -27.19 -1.07 -5.00
C GLY A 59 -25.75 -0.95 -4.49
N LEU A 60 -25.11 -2.07 -4.14
CA LEU A 60 -23.74 -2.09 -3.62
C LEU A 60 -22.77 -1.79 -4.76
N LYS A 61 -22.28 -0.55 -4.82
CA LYS A 61 -21.23 -0.15 -5.75
C LYS A 61 -19.89 -0.69 -5.27
N LYS A 62 -19.11 -1.23 -6.21
CA LYS A 62 -17.74 -1.65 -5.92
C LYS A 62 -16.96 -0.45 -5.40
N ASN A 63 -16.09 -0.70 -4.43
CA ASN A 63 -15.02 0.23 -4.11
C ASN A 63 -14.00 0.14 -5.27
N ASP A 64 -14.31 0.78 -6.41
CA ASP A 64 -13.51 0.73 -7.63
C ASP A 64 -12.21 1.56 -7.52
N SER A 65 -11.88 2.10 -6.34
CA SER A 65 -10.60 2.77 -6.09
C SER A 65 -9.39 1.86 -6.36
N SER A 66 -9.54 0.55 -6.17
CA SER A 66 -8.54 -0.47 -6.52
C SER A 66 -8.51 -0.86 -8.01
N ARG A 67 -9.57 -0.55 -8.76
CA ARG A 67 -9.71 -0.89 -10.19
C ARG A 67 -9.34 0.25 -11.13
N ILE A 68 -9.46 1.48 -10.67
CA ILE A 68 -9.00 2.64 -11.42
C ILE A 68 -7.49 2.74 -11.19
N THR A 69 -6.74 2.30 -12.19
CA THR A 69 -5.30 2.48 -12.21
C THR A 69 -4.96 3.83 -12.84
N ARG A 70 -3.85 4.40 -12.40
CA ARG A 70 -3.25 5.60 -12.95
C ARG A 70 -1.77 5.33 -13.12
N ARG A 71 -1.22 5.78 -14.25
CA ARG A 71 0.22 5.75 -14.48
C ARG A 71 0.92 6.82 -13.65
N CYS A 72 1.90 6.44 -12.85
CA CYS A 72 2.77 7.37 -12.13
C CYS A 72 3.65 8.14 -13.10
N THR A 73 3.74 9.46 -12.96
CA THR A 73 4.61 10.28 -13.84
C THR A 73 6.10 10.14 -13.56
N HIS A 74 6.48 9.55 -12.42
CA HIS A 74 7.89 9.36 -12.04
C HIS A 74 8.43 7.98 -12.44
N CYS A 75 7.78 6.88 -12.01
CA CYS A 75 8.23 5.52 -12.34
C CYS A 75 7.59 4.94 -13.61
N GLY A 76 6.54 5.55 -14.17
CA GLY A 76 5.86 5.05 -15.37
C GLY A 76 5.00 3.80 -15.15
N GLU A 77 4.94 3.26 -13.94
CA GLU A 77 4.10 2.09 -13.63
C GLU A 77 2.62 2.47 -13.49
N GLU A 78 1.74 1.56 -13.93
CA GLU A 78 0.32 1.63 -13.60
C GLU A 78 0.08 1.13 -12.18
N GLN A 79 -0.42 2.01 -11.32
CA GLN A 79 -0.76 1.68 -9.94
C GLN A 79 -2.21 2.05 -9.65
N SER A 80 -2.84 1.38 -8.68
CA SER A 80 -4.17 1.78 -8.22
C SER A 80 -4.17 3.24 -7.75
N LEU A 81 -5.28 3.96 -7.98
CA LEU A 81 -5.49 5.31 -7.44
C LEU A 81 -5.32 5.39 -5.92
N SER A 82 -5.50 4.29 -5.17
CA SER A 82 -5.21 4.27 -3.73
C SER A 82 -3.75 4.56 -3.40
N ASN A 83 -2.83 4.32 -4.34
CA ASN A 83 -1.41 4.59 -4.18
C ASN A 83 -1.04 6.05 -4.48
N PHE A 84 -2.01 6.94 -4.66
CA PHE A 84 -1.77 8.35 -4.94
C PHE A 84 -2.46 9.23 -3.90
N ASP A 85 -1.68 10.05 -3.19
CA ASP A 85 -2.21 11.01 -2.22
C ASP A 85 -3.24 11.94 -2.87
N VAL A 86 -4.26 12.33 -2.11
CA VAL A 86 -5.25 13.31 -2.55
C VAL A 86 -4.76 14.71 -2.18
N VAL A 87 -4.82 15.63 -3.13
CA VAL A 87 -4.48 17.04 -3.01
C VAL A 87 -5.62 17.92 -3.48
N TYR A 88 -5.71 19.11 -2.92
CA TYR A 88 -6.63 20.13 -3.39
C TYR A 88 -5.96 20.94 -4.51
N GLU A 89 -6.46 20.81 -5.73
CA GLU A 89 -6.00 21.59 -6.88
C GLU A 89 -7.16 22.41 -7.46
N LYS A 90 -7.01 23.73 -7.53
CA LYS A 90 -8.01 24.65 -8.12
C LYS A 90 -9.43 24.45 -7.55
N GLY A 91 -9.52 24.29 -6.23
CA GLY A 91 -10.80 24.12 -5.54
C GLY A 91 -11.44 22.73 -5.66
N LYS A 92 -10.76 21.74 -6.27
CA LYS A 92 -11.27 20.36 -6.41
C LYS A 92 -10.27 19.35 -5.84
N LEU A 93 -10.79 18.30 -5.20
CA LEU A 93 -9.99 17.14 -4.77
C LEU A 93 -9.50 16.38 -6.01
N ARG A 94 -8.19 16.15 -6.09
CA ARG A 94 -7.54 15.36 -7.15
C ARG A 94 -6.44 14.49 -6.56
N ASN A 95 -6.20 13.32 -7.13
CA ASN A 95 -5.02 12.53 -6.78
C ASN A 95 -3.76 13.18 -7.40
N LYS A 96 -2.65 13.17 -6.65
CA LYS A 96 -1.32 13.51 -7.15
C LYS A 96 -0.97 12.65 -8.37
N ARG A 97 -0.01 13.13 -9.16
CA ARG A 97 0.49 12.45 -10.36
C ARG A 97 1.59 11.43 -10.08
N VAL A 98 2.20 11.52 -8.90
CA VAL A 98 3.30 10.66 -8.44
C VAL A 98 2.75 9.69 -7.42
N CYS A 99 3.08 8.41 -7.56
CA CYS A 99 2.67 7.38 -6.60
C CYS A 99 3.40 7.56 -5.26
N TYR A 100 2.78 7.03 -4.22
CA TYR A 100 3.22 7.15 -2.86
C TYR A 100 4.61 6.52 -2.63
N ALA A 101 4.95 5.45 -3.37
CA ALA A 101 6.29 4.84 -3.33
C ALA A 101 7.37 5.84 -3.78
N CYS A 102 7.23 6.40 -4.99
CA CYS A 102 8.17 7.41 -5.51
C CYS A 102 8.23 8.66 -4.64
N GLN A 103 7.09 9.07 -4.08
CA GLN A 103 7.04 10.22 -3.17
C GLN A 103 7.80 9.94 -1.86
N ARG A 104 7.64 8.73 -1.30
CA ARG A 104 8.36 8.30 -0.10
C ARG A 104 9.87 8.22 -0.35
N ASP A 105 10.29 7.68 -1.49
CA ASP A 105 11.71 7.61 -1.87
C ASP A 105 12.29 9.02 -2.05
N TYR A 106 11.58 9.93 -2.70
CA TYR A 106 12.00 11.32 -2.80
C TYR A 106 12.19 11.97 -1.42
N TYR A 107 11.24 11.80 -0.50
CA TYR A 107 11.37 12.35 0.86
C TYR A 107 12.47 11.66 1.67
N ARG A 108 12.67 10.35 1.48
CA ARG A 108 13.77 9.61 2.10
C ARG A 108 15.11 10.13 1.60
N THR A 109 15.27 10.32 0.29
CA THR A 109 16.48 10.88 -0.32
C THR A 109 16.72 12.32 0.15
N LYS A 110 15.66 13.15 0.22
CA LYS A 110 15.77 14.54 0.71
C LYS A 110 16.12 14.60 2.20
N TYR A 111 15.52 13.73 3.01
CA TYR A 111 15.84 13.59 4.43
C TYR A 111 17.27 13.08 4.63
N MET A 112 17.68 12.04 3.90
CA MET A 112 19.05 11.54 3.91
C MET A 112 20.05 12.60 3.49
N HIS A 113 19.79 13.35 2.40
CA HIS A 113 20.61 14.48 2.00
C HIS A 113 20.69 15.54 3.10
N ARG A 114 19.57 15.86 3.76
CA ARG A 114 19.57 16.81 4.88
C ARG A 114 20.40 16.30 6.07
N VAL A 115 20.24 15.05 6.45
CA VAL A 115 20.99 14.42 7.55
C VAL A 115 22.48 14.28 7.21
N ILE A 116 22.81 13.98 5.95
CA ILE A 116 24.18 13.93 5.44
C ILE A 116 24.79 15.33 5.42
N VAL A 117 24.04 16.37 5.03
CA VAL A 117 24.51 17.76 5.08
C VAL A 117 24.71 18.22 6.52
N GLU A 118 23.78 17.92 7.43
CA GLU A 118 23.88 18.25 8.85
C GLU A 118 25.00 17.47 9.58
N ASN A 119 25.37 16.27 9.11
CA ASN A 119 26.45 15.44 9.67
C ASN A 119 27.63 15.25 8.70
N TRP A 120 27.87 16.20 7.81
CA TRP A 120 28.79 16.05 6.68
C TRP A 120 30.21 15.64 7.10
N GLU A 121 30.74 16.26 8.15
CA GLU A 121 32.07 15.94 8.68
C GLU A 121 32.16 14.49 9.20
N LYS A 122 31.11 13.99 9.87
CA LYS A 122 31.07 12.60 10.36
C LYS A 122 30.97 11.60 9.22
N GLU A 123 30.23 11.93 8.16
CA GLU A 123 30.13 11.07 6.97
C GLU A 123 31.42 11.09 6.12
N GLN A 124 32.16 12.20 6.09
CA GLN A 124 33.50 12.26 5.51
C GLN A 124 34.48 11.35 6.25
N ILE A 125 34.53 11.43 7.58
CA ILE A 125 35.40 10.57 8.40
C ILE A 125 35.05 9.09 8.20
N LYS A 126 33.77 8.72 8.18
CA LYS A 126 33.35 7.33 7.90
C LYS A 126 33.81 6.85 6.52
N ARG A 127 33.75 7.70 5.49
CA ARG A 127 34.23 7.35 4.15
C ARG A 127 35.74 7.15 4.13
N GLU A 128 36.50 8.02 4.78
CA GLU A 128 37.95 7.87 4.89
C GLU A 128 38.33 6.57 5.62
N ILE A 129 37.65 6.25 6.73
CA ILE A 129 37.87 4.99 7.44
C ILE A 129 37.61 3.79 6.52
N ASN A 130 36.48 3.78 5.82
CA ASN A 130 36.10 2.66 4.94
C ASN A 130 37.08 2.48 3.78
N ILE A 131 37.57 3.58 3.19
CA ILE A 131 38.63 3.54 2.17
C ILE A 131 39.92 2.95 2.76
N LYS A 132 40.31 3.36 3.96
CA LYS A 132 41.52 2.85 4.64
C LYS A 132 41.39 1.37 5.04
N GLU A 133 40.21 0.94 5.45
CA GLU A 133 39.91 -0.47 5.73
C GLU A 133 40.01 -1.32 4.46
N TYR A 134 39.46 -0.85 3.34
CA TYR A 134 39.58 -1.51 2.05
C TYR A 134 41.04 -1.57 1.56
N GLU A 135 41.81 -0.48 1.69
CA GLU A 135 43.24 -0.47 1.37
C GLU A 135 44.02 -1.50 2.22
N LEU A 136 43.70 -1.60 3.52
CA LEU A 136 44.30 -2.59 4.41
C LEU A 136 43.92 -4.02 4.03
N GLU A 137 42.67 -4.26 3.61
CA GLU A 137 42.21 -5.56 3.15
C GLU A 137 42.97 -6.01 1.90
N VAL A 138 43.09 -5.13 0.90
CA VAL A 138 43.87 -5.39 -0.32
C VAL A 138 45.35 -5.64 -0.01
N LEU A 139 45.95 -4.84 0.88
CA LEU A 139 47.34 -5.05 1.30
C LEU A 139 47.55 -6.40 2.01
N LYS A 140 46.59 -6.82 2.84
CA LYS A 140 46.62 -8.14 3.49
C LYS A 140 46.48 -9.28 2.48
N GLU A 141 45.70 -9.10 1.43
CA GLU A 141 45.57 -10.09 0.36
C GLU A 141 46.85 -10.19 -0.47
N LEU A 142 47.55 -9.09 -0.71
CA LEU A 142 48.83 -9.06 -1.44
C LEU A 142 50.03 -9.61 -0.64
N LEU A 143 49.90 -9.72 0.68
CA LEU A 143 50.91 -10.28 1.58
C LEU A 143 50.72 -11.79 1.86
N LYS A 144 49.69 -12.42 1.26
CA LYS A 144 49.53 -13.88 1.20
C LYS A 144 50.27 -14.47 0.02
#